data_AF-A0A948G2N6-F1
#
_entry.id   AF-A0A948G2N6-F1
#
_cell.length_a   1.000
_cell.length_b   1.000
_cell.length_c   1.000
_cell.angle_alpha   90.00
_cell.angle_beta   90.00
_cell.angle_gamma   90.00
#
_symmetry.space_group_name_H-M   'P 1'
#
loop_
_entity.id
_entity.type
_entity.pdbx_description
1 polymer ?
#
loop_
_entity_poly.entity_id
_entity_poly.type
_entity_poly.pdbx_seq_one_letter_code
_entity_poly.pdbx_strand_id
1 'polypeptide(L)'
;MNYRIRILCLVLLVVVSIYWLYGDKINKIFKPTDPSVTTDTEQVIDQPELTPNIPPEYDLNFGTLYVGDKNQLRYRHYNESNESQLIQLRSDSGCFTLDPPAGEYSVKPYEISIVTVTYTPMETGIHQTGLIIGSDIVTCFGSSVIGPTRCKVLQPFSSTSIWNHPIGDSAVYVPAGLHAGIGVGYDTDHFCYDGQKQLLFSNEEWPGVCKGDHFECHVWIPDWYIIPERKKNNAIGFLLSDGHSIYQGNPSARCTEGKPVYIGWPVPGDPIEDIYGTGITGGHGGSGLSGVGGTIRLNEITSEEPIRHALKIDIEASRYCSAETGGYRWPAWRADSYALDPDSRYHYDYYGTASPSVMMGSLLALHPEVKIDELGLQTYAAYK
;
A
#
# COMPACT_ATOMS: atom_id res chain seq x y z
N MET A 1 -22.25 17.64 2.96
CA MET A 1 -21.46 16.39 2.94
C MET A 1 -20.09 16.72 3.49
N ASN A 2 -19.74 16.15 4.63
CA ASN A 2 -18.42 16.29 5.25
C ASN A 2 -17.63 15.05 4.84
N TYR A 3 -16.67 15.20 3.93
CA TYR A 3 -15.79 14.10 3.54
C TYR A 3 -14.82 13.81 4.69
N ARG A 4 -14.90 12.60 5.26
CA ARG A 4 -13.91 12.08 6.23
C ARG A 4 -13.02 11.08 5.49
N ILE A 5 -11.75 11.42 5.27
CA ILE A 5 -10.75 10.45 4.84
C ILE A 5 -10.55 9.46 6.00
N ARG A 6 -10.95 8.21 5.82
CA ARG A 6 -10.61 7.13 6.77
C ARG A 6 -9.34 6.46 6.25
N ILE A 7 -8.32 6.27 7.09
CA ILE A 7 -7.12 5.50 6.72
C ILE A 7 -7.12 4.27 7.63
N LEU A 8 -7.18 3.07 7.06
CA LEU A 8 -7.33 1.84 7.84
C LEU A 8 -5.98 1.27 8.35
N CYS A 9 -4.88 1.56 7.65
CA CYS A 9 -3.51 1.27 8.07
C CYS A 9 -2.56 2.32 7.47
N LEU A 10 -1.73 2.98 8.28
CA LEU A 10 -0.72 3.93 7.81
C LEU A 10 0.67 3.31 7.90
N VAL A 11 1.16 2.81 6.77
CA VAL A 11 2.58 2.52 6.55
C VAL A 11 3.09 3.59 5.59
N LEU A 12 4.10 4.35 5.96
CA LEU A 12 4.75 5.34 5.08
C LEU A 12 6.13 4.84 4.67
N LEU A 13 6.52 5.06 3.42
CA LEU A 13 7.82 4.73 2.86
C LEU A 13 8.55 6.02 2.54
N VAL A 14 9.76 6.16 3.06
CA VAL A 14 10.58 7.36 2.82
C VAL A 14 11.20 7.31 1.43
N VAL A 15 10.85 8.29 0.63
CA VAL A 15 11.51 8.68 -0.60
C VAL A 15 12.04 10.10 -0.44
N VAL A 16 12.96 10.54 -1.31
CA VAL A 16 13.63 11.83 -1.14
C VAL A 16 13.54 12.58 -2.46
N SER A 17 13.23 13.87 -2.34
CA SER A 17 13.18 14.80 -3.45
C SER A 17 13.90 16.11 -3.12
N ILE A 18 14.48 16.76 -4.14
CA ILE A 18 15.27 17.99 -3.99
C ILE A 18 14.30 19.18 -3.85
N TYR A 19 14.19 19.75 -2.65
CA TYR A 19 13.43 20.99 -2.46
C TYR A 19 14.23 22.22 -2.89
N TRP A 20 13.69 22.94 -3.88
CA TRP A 20 13.87 24.38 -3.96
C TRP A 20 12.66 25.04 -3.31
N LEU A 21 12.87 25.72 -2.18
CA LEU A 21 11.86 26.54 -1.50
C LEU A 21 11.33 27.61 -2.46
N TYR A 22 10.10 27.43 -2.96
CA TYR A 22 9.29 28.52 -3.49
C TYR A 22 7.83 28.30 -3.06
N GLY A 23 7.41 29.10 -2.08
CA GLY A 23 6.00 29.34 -1.84
C GLY A 23 5.44 30.21 -2.96
N ASP A 24 4.44 29.72 -3.68
CA ASP A 24 3.20 30.46 -3.98
C ASP A 24 2.24 29.69 -4.89
N LYS A 25 0.97 29.65 -4.44
CA LYS A 25 -0.28 29.68 -5.22
C LYS A 25 -0.66 28.44 -6.07
N ILE A 26 -1.38 27.52 -5.43
CA ILE A 26 -2.36 26.66 -6.11
C ILE A 26 -3.72 27.37 -6.06
N ASN A 27 -4.13 27.95 -7.18
CA ASN A 27 -5.51 28.31 -7.50
C ASN A 27 -5.59 28.60 -8.99
N LYS A 28 -6.14 27.66 -9.78
CA LYS A 28 -6.76 27.81 -11.13
C LYS A 28 -6.57 26.57 -11.99
N ILE A 29 -7.13 25.44 -11.57
CA ILE A 29 -7.69 24.43 -12.49
C ILE A 29 -8.96 23.94 -11.77
N PHE A 30 -10.00 23.53 -12.48
CA PHE A 30 -11.34 23.15 -11.99
C PHE A 30 -12.37 24.28 -11.94
N LYS A 31 -12.91 24.60 -13.13
CA LYS A 31 -14.33 24.94 -13.25
C LYS A 31 -15.07 23.64 -13.63
N PRO A 32 -16.12 23.23 -12.92
CA PRO A 32 -17.01 22.18 -13.38
C PRO A 32 -17.95 22.74 -14.46
N THR A 33 -18.06 22.05 -15.58
CA THR A 33 -19.14 22.23 -16.56
C THR A 33 -20.29 21.27 -16.22
N ASP A 34 -21.43 21.87 -15.87
CA ASP A 34 -22.84 21.45 -15.97
C ASP A 34 -23.23 19.95 -15.87
N PRO A 35 -24.03 19.54 -14.86
CA PRO A 35 -24.64 18.22 -14.80
C PRO A 35 -26.04 18.23 -15.41
N SER A 36 -26.21 17.62 -16.57
CA SER A 36 -27.54 17.26 -17.09
C SER A 36 -27.56 15.82 -17.57
N VAL A 37 -27.74 14.86 -16.65
CA VAL A 37 -28.34 13.56 -16.99
C VAL A 37 -29.24 13.12 -15.84
N THR A 38 -30.40 12.64 -16.25
CA THR A 38 -31.66 12.35 -15.55
C THR A 38 -31.57 11.26 -14.49
N THR A 39 -32.36 11.46 -13.44
CA THR A 39 -32.71 10.48 -12.40
C THR A 39 -33.57 9.34 -12.98
N ASP A 40 -33.14 8.10 -12.78
CA ASP A 40 -34.03 6.95 -12.73
C ASP A 40 -33.97 6.34 -11.31
N THR A 41 -35.14 6.32 -10.69
CA THR A 41 -35.44 5.67 -9.42
C THR A 41 -35.49 4.16 -9.60
N GLU A 42 -34.73 3.41 -8.79
CA GLU A 42 -35.00 1.99 -8.51
C GLU A 42 -34.93 1.68 -7.01
N GLN A 43 -35.61 0.59 -6.67
CA GLN A 43 -36.35 0.35 -5.43
C GLN A 43 -35.49 0.06 -4.20
N VAL A 44 -35.97 0.56 -3.06
CA VAL A 44 -35.56 0.15 -1.71
C VAL A 44 -36.08 -1.28 -1.47
N ILE A 45 -35.17 -2.24 -1.30
CA ILE A 45 -35.48 -3.53 -0.68
C ILE A 45 -35.05 -3.42 0.78
N ASP A 46 -36.03 -3.40 1.69
CA ASP A 46 -35.81 -3.50 3.14
C ASP A 46 -35.02 -4.79 3.45
N GLN A 47 -33.86 -4.64 4.08
CA GLN A 47 -33.19 -5.75 4.76
C GLN A 47 -33.68 -5.82 6.20
N PRO A 48 -34.02 -7.01 6.73
CA PRO A 48 -34.45 -7.13 8.12
C PRO A 48 -33.25 -6.92 9.06
N GLU A 49 -33.46 -6.12 10.10
CA GLU A 49 -32.54 -5.99 11.23
C GLU A 49 -32.29 -7.38 11.84
N LEU A 50 -31.07 -7.91 11.68
CA LEU A 50 -30.58 -9.03 12.47
C LEU A 50 -29.82 -8.47 13.66
N THR A 51 -30.48 -8.49 14.82
CA THR A 51 -29.81 -8.31 16.12
C THR A 51 -28.72 -9.38 16.28
N PRO A 52 -27.47 -9.04 16.63
CA PRO A 52 -26.44 -10.04 16.84
C PRO A 52 -26.68 -10.75 18.18
N ASN A 53 -27.08 -12.02 18.12
CA ASN A 53 -26.91 -12.94 19.24
C ASN A 53 -25.41 -12.99 19.57
N ILE A 54 -25.07 -12.63 20.81
CA ILE A 54 -23.71 -12.78 21.33
C ILE A 54 -23.42 -14.29 21.40
N PRO A 55 -22.44 -14.82 20.65
CA PRO A 55 -22.08 -16.23 20.73
C PRO A 55 -21.36 -16.52 22.06
N PRO A 56 -21.47 -17.76 22.60
CA PRO A 56 -20.75 -18.17 23.80
C PRO A 56 -19.23 -18.05 23.66
N GLU A 57 -18.53 -17.97 24.79
CA GLU A 57 -17.11 -17.63 24.99
C GLU A 57 -16.09 -18.54 24.25
N TYR A 58 -16.55 -19.58 23.56
CA TYR A 58 -15.72 -20.61 22.92
C TYR A 58 -15.80 -20.64 21.39
N ASP A 59 -16.59 -19.76 20.75
CA ASP A 59 -16.73 -19.73 19.30
C ASP A 59 -15.61 -18.92 18.61
N LEU A 60 -15.07 -19.45 17.51
CA LEU A 60 -14.10 -18.74 16.67
C LEU A 60 -14.84 -17.94 15.60
N ASN A 61 -14.98 -16.63 15.85
CA ASN A 61 -15.58 -15.68 14.91
C ASN A 61 -14.51 -15.06 14.01
N PHE A 62 -14.50 -15.45 12.74
CA PHE A 62 -13.60 -14.87 11.74
C PHE A 62 -14.12 -13.54 11.16
N GLY A 63 -15.35 -13.14 11.50
CA GLY A 63 -15.99 -11.93 10.99
C GLY A 63 -16.38 -12.05 9.51
N THR A 64 -16.45 -10.90 8.85
CA THR A 64 -16.67 -10.81 7.41
C THR A 64 -15.32 -10.77 6.68
N LEU A 65 -15.09 -11.74 5.79
CA LEU A 65 -13.84 -11.90 5.04
C LEU A 65 -14.13 -12.00 3.54
N TYR A 66 -13.08 -11.91 2.72
CA TYR A 66 -13.23 -12.04 1.28
C TYR A 66 -12.98 -13.46 0.80
N VAL A 67 -13.73 -13.87 -0.23
CA VAL A 67 -13.49 -15.14 -0.92
C VAL A 67 -12.04 -15.23 -1.39
N GLY A 68 -11.36 -16.32 -1.02
CA GLY A 68 -9.96 -16.60 -1.33
C GLY A 68 -8.96 -16.13 -0.27
N ASP A 69 -9.36 -15.26 0.67
CA ASP A 69 -8.46 -14.80 1.73
C ASP A 69 -8.17 -15.91 2.74
N LYS A 70 -6.90 -16.04 3.12
CA LYS A 70 -6.47 -17.00 4.14
C LYS A 70 -6.35 -16.31 5.49
N ASN A 71 -7.24 -16.63 6.42
CA ASN A 71 -7.28 -16.02 7.75
C ASN A 71 -7.10 -17.07 8.83
N GLN A 72 -6.43 -16.71 9.93
CA GLN A 72 -6.08 -17.66 10.99
C GLN A 72 -6.51 -17.16 12.36
N LEU A 73 -7.12 -18.04 13.14
CA LEU A 73 -7.35 -17.86 14.57
C LEU A 73 -6.77 -19.05 15.33
N ARG A 74 -6.43 -18.84 16.60
CA ARG A 74 -5.85 -19.88 17.46
C ARG A 74 -6.79 -20.22 18.59
N TYR A 75 -7.14 -21.50 18.69
CA TYR A 75 -7.81 -22.06 19.86
C TYR A 75 -6.78 -22.63 20.83
N ARG A 76 -7.03 -22.46 22.13
CA ARG A 76 -6.18 -22.99 23.21
C ARG A 76 -7.00 -23.99 24.01
N HIS A 77 -6.60 -25.25 23.96
CA HIS A 77 -7.17 -26.33 24.77
C HIS A 77 -6.32 -26.56 26.01
N TYR A 78 -6.89 -26.48 27.21
CA TYR A 78 -6.18 -26.78 28.45
C TYR A 78 -6.69 -28.09 29.06
N ASN A 79 -5.79 -29.04 29.31
CA ASN A 79 -6.15 -30.26 30.03
C ASN A 79 -6.10 -30.02 31.54
N GLU A 80 -7.27 -29.82 32.16
CA GLU A 80 -7.39 -29.58 33.62
C GLU A 80 -7.29 -30.86 34.46
N SER A 81 -7.19 -32.03 33.83
CA SER A 81 -7.19 -33.31 34.54
C SER A 81 -5.78 -33.75 34.95
N ASN A 82 -5.75 -34.72 35.87
CA ASN A 82 -4.53 -35.41 36.30
C ASN A 82 -4.12 -36.56 35.35
N GLU A 83 -4.86 -36.79 34.27
CA GLU A 83 -4.61 -37.84 33.27
C GLU A 83 -4.41 -37.23 31.88
N SER A 84 -3.82 -38.00 30.95
CA SER A 84 -3.74 -37.56 29.55
C SER A 84 -5.13 -37.52 28.94
N GLN A 85 -5.48 -36.40 28.32
CA GLN A 85 -6.74 -36.23 27.61
C GLN A 85 -6.54 -36.47 26.12
N LEU A 86 -7.36 -37.32 25.52
CA LEU A 86 -7.42 -37.46 24.06
C LEU A 86 -8.35 -36.39 23.50
N ILE A 87 -7.83 -35.58 22.58
CA ILE A 87 -8.61 -34.66 21.76
C ILE A 87 -8.68 -35.20 20.34
N GLN A 88 -9.87 -35.15 19.75
CA GLN A 88 -10.08 -35.47 18.36
C GLN A 88 -10.34 -34.17 17.61
N LEU A 89 -9.57 -33.91 16.55
CA LEU A 89 -9.73 -32.76 15.67
C LEU A 89 -10.40 -33.19 14.36
N ARG A 90 -11.49 -32.52 13.99
CA ARG A 90 -12.21 -32.75 12.73
C ARG A 90 -12.64 -31.43 12.11
N SER A 91 -12.64 -31.35 10.79
CA SER A 91 -13.25 -30.25 10.02
C SER A 91 -14.10 -30.86 8.92
N ASP A 92 -15.38 -30.50 8.89
CA ASP A 92 -16.35 -31.03 7.92
C ASP A 92 -16.50 -30.10 6.70
N SER A 93 -15.71 -29.02 6.64
CA SER A 93 -15.73 -28.03 5.56
C SER A 93 -14.33 -27.82 4.99
N GLY A 94 -14.20 -27.94 3.67
CA GLY A 94 -12.93 -27.73 2.95
C GLY A 94 -12.40 -26.29 3.04
N CYS A 95 -13.22 -25.34 3.49
CA CYS A 95 -12.80 -23.96 3.72
C CYS A 95 -12.10 -23.77 5.07
N PHE A 96 -12.17 -24.74 5.99
CA PHE A 96 -11.50 -24.69 7.30
C PHE A 96 -10.45 -25.78 7.39
N THR A 97 -9.20 -25.38 7.58
CA THR A 97 -8.06 -26.31 7.76
C THR A 97 -7.44 -26.14 9.14
N LEU A 98 -6.89 -27.24 9.66
CA LEU A 98 -6.38 -27.33 11.03
C LEU A 98 -4.88 -27.58 11.04
N ASP A 99 -4.20 -26.95 11.99
CA ASP A 99 -2.83 -27.27 12.36
C ASP A 99 -2.75 -27.42 13.90
N PRO A 100 -2.48 -28.62 14.44
CA PRO A 100 -2.17 -29.85 13.71
C PRO A 100 -3.39 -30.39 12.92
N PRO A 101 -3.16 -31.20 11.86
CA PRO A 101 -4.23 -31.65 10.97
C PRO A 101 -5.28 -32.51 11.67
N ALA A 102 -6.42 -32.74 11.03
CA ALA A 102 -7.47 -33.60 11.58
C ALA A 102 -6.91 -34.97 12.01
N GLY A 103 -7.23 -35.40 13.23
CA GLY A 103 -6.60 -36.55 13.87
C GLY A 103 -6.84 -36.61 15.37
N GLU A 104 -6.28 -37.62 16.01
CA GLU A 104 -6.34 -37.81 17.46
C GLU A 104 -5.00 -37.44 18.10
N TYR A 105 -5.06 -36.62 19.15
CA TYR A 105 -3.89 -36.10 19.85
C TYR A 105 -4.05 -36.28 21.35
N SER A 106 -2.95 -36.66 22.01
CA SER A 106 -2.91 -36.75 23.48
C SER A 106 -2.33 -35.47 24.06
N VAL A 107 -3.10 -34.82 24.94
CA VAL A 107 -2.67 -33.65 25.72
C VAL A 107 -2.37 -34.13 27.12
N LYS A 108 -1.14 -33.90 27.61
CA LYS A 108 -0.75 -34.36 28.95
C LYS A 108 -1.48 -33.60 30.05
N PRO A 109 -1.53 -34.14 31.28
CA PRO A 109 -2.08 -33.44 32.44
C PRO A 109 -1.53 -32.01 32.55
N TYR A 110 -2.41 -31.03 32.71
CA TYR A 110 -2.07 -29.61 32.91
C TYR A 110 -1.24 -28.96 31.79
N GLU A 111 -1.27 -29.51 30.57
CA GLU A 111 -0.68 -28.89 29.38
C GLU A 111 -1.71 -28.13 28.54
N ILE A 112 -1.24 -27.13 27.80
CA ILE A 112 -2.01 -26.39 26.79
C ILE A 112 -1.63 -26.93 25.41
N SER A 113 -2.64 -27.34 24.64
CA SER A 113 -2.51 -27.59 23.21
C SER A 113 -3.03 -26.39 22.41
N ILE A 114 -2.34 -26.00 21.35
CA ILE A 114 -2.75 -24.90 20.47
C ILE A 114 -3.19 -25.51 19.14
N VAL A 115 -4.40 -25.17 18.72
CA VAL A 115 -4.93 -25.52 17.40
C VAL A 115 -5.07 -24.24 16.59
N THR A 116 -4.35 -24.13 15.49
CA THR A 116 -4.53 -23.05 14.52
C THR A 116 -5.61 -23.45 13.53
N VAL A 117 -6.66 -22.66 13.46
CA VAL A 117 -7.76 -22.82 12.53
C VAL A 117 -7.57 -21.80 11.42
N THR A 118 -7.43 -22.28 10.19
CA THR A 118 -7.34 -21.44 9.01
C THR A 118 -8.65 -21.48 8.25
N TYR A 119 -9.25 -20.33 7.99
CA TYR A 119 -10.42 -20.17 7.14
C TYR A 119 -10.03 -19.54 5.80
N THR A 120 -10.35 -20.24 4.71
CA THR A 120 -10.22 -19.79 3.32
C THR A 120 -11.53 -20.04 2.60
N PRO A 121 -12.46 -19.06 2.60
CA PRO A 121 -13.74 -19.22 1.91
C PRO A 121 -13.53 -19.32 0.41
N MET A 122 -14.06 -20.38 -0.21
CA MET A 122 -13.99 -20.58 -1.66
C MET A 122 -15.23 -20.05 -2.40
N GLU A 123 -16.28 -19.72 -1.65
CA GLU A 123 -17.56 -19.22 -2.15
C GLU A 123 -18.10 -18.15 -1.19
N THR A 124 -19.03 -17.31 -1.64
CA THR A 124 -19.69 -16.32 -0.78
C THR A 124 -20.73 -16.93 0.15
N GLY A 125 -21.10 -16.20 1.19
CA GLY A 125 -22.12 -16.57 2.15
C GLY A 125 -21.58 -16.82 3.55
N ILE A 126 -22.48 -17.20 4.45
CA ILE A 126 -22.15 -17.56 5.82
C ILE A 126 -21.68 -19.02 5.82
N HIS A 127 -20.43 -19.22 6.23
CA HIS A 127 -19.85 -20.54 6.42
C HIS A 127 -19.76 -20.83 7.91
N GLN A 128 -20.37 -21.94 8.31
CA GLN A 128 -20.34 -22.41 9.69
C GLN A 128 -19.89 -23.87 9.70
N THR A 129 -18.99 -24.21 10.60
CA THR A 129 -18.61 -25.60 10.86
C THR A 129 -18.39 -25.80 12.36
N GLY A 130 -18.71 -27.00 12.85
CA GLY A 130 -18.35 -27.40 14.21
C GLY A 130 -16.97 -28.04 14.19
N LEU A 131 -16.03 -27.50 14.95
CA LEU A 131 -14.81 -28.18 15.30
C LEU A 131 -15.05 -28.95 16.59
N ILE A 132 -14.90 -30.27 16.52
CA ILE A 132 -14.84 -31.09 17.73
C ILE A 132 -13.42 -30.97 18.26
N ILE A 133 -13.27 -30.62 19.54
CA ILE A 133 -11.99 -30.61 20.25
C ILE A 133 -12.22 -31.30 21.60
N GLY A 134 -11.95 -32.61 21.66
CA GLY A 134 -12.28 -33.41 22.85
C GLY A 134 -13.79 -33.57 23.03
N SER A 135 -14.34 -33.14 24.18
CA SER A 135 -15.79 -33.11 24.45
C SER A 135 -16.46 -31.79 24.04
N ASP A 136 -15.68 -30.78 23.66
CA ASP A 136 -16.17 -29.45 23.33
C ASP A 136 -16.47 -29.35 21.84
N ILE A 137 -17.58 -28.68 21.51
CA ILE A 137 -17.91 -28.27 20.15
C ILE A 137 -17.58 -26.78 20.06
N VAL A 138 -16.52 -26.46 19.34
CA VAL A 138 -16.14 -25.08 18.99
C VAL A 138 -16.83 -24.73 17.69
N THR A 139 -17.76 -23.77 17.71
CA THR A 139 -18.37 -23.31 16.46
C THR A 139 -17.42 -22.33 15.79
N CYS A 140 -17.02 -22.64 14.56
CA CYS A 140 -16.37 -21.67 13.68
C CYS A 140 -17.42 -21.05 12.78
N PHE A 141 -17.45 -19.72 12.73
CA PHE A 141 -18.33 -19.02 11.81
C PHE A 141 -17.61 -17.84 11.15
N GLY A 142 -17.87 -17.67 9.87
CA GLY A 142 -17.36 -16.55 9.09
C GLY A 142 -18.34 -16.23 7.98
N SER A 143 -18.58 -14.94 7.76
CA SER A 143 -19.29 -14.49 6.56
C SER A 143 -18.26 -14.21 5.49
N SER A 144 -18.52 -14.67 4.28
CA SER A 144 -17.69 -14.39 3.11
C SER A 144 -18.48 -13.55 2.13
N VAL A 145 -17.88 -12.46 1.69
CA VAL A 145 -18.42 -11.63 0.63
C VAL A 145 -17.47 -11.68 -0.55
N ILE A 146 -17.97 -11.45 -1.76
CA ILE A 146 -17.09 -11.04 -2.85
C ILE A 146 -16.55 -9.69 -2.39
N GLY A 147 -15.29 -9.67 -1.99
CA GLY A 147 -14.60 -8.40 -1.83
C GLY A 147 -14.58 -7.69 -3.17
N PRO A 148 -14.53 -6.36 -3.18
CA PRO A 148 -14.06 -5.69 -4.38
C PRO A 148 -12.69 -6.33 -4.69
N THR A 149 -12.56 -6.97 -5.84
CA THR A 149 -11.26 -7.38 -6.34
C THR A 149 -10.38 -6.13 -6.30
N ARG A 150 -9.17 -6.25 -5.75
CA ARG A 150 -8.17 -5.17 -5.73
C ARG A 150 -8.19 -4.46 -7.07
N CYS A 151 -8.50 -3.16 -7.07
CA CYS A 151 -8.38 -2.40 -8.30
C CYS A 151 -6.89 -2.22 -8.57
N LYS A 152 -6.35 -2.97 -9.54
CA LYS A 152 -4.92 -2.98 -9.87
C LYS A 152 -4.34 -1.60 -10.19
N VAL A 153 -5.19 -0.65 -10.57
CA VAL A 153 -4.81 0.75 -10.84
C VAL A 153 -4.70 1.59 -9.57
N LEU A 154 -5.52 1.30 -8.55
CA LEU A 154 -5.49 1.98 -7.26
C LEU A 154 -4.51 1.35 -6.28
N GLN A 155 -4.38 0.02 -6.34
CA GLN A 155 -3.49 -0.77 -5.51
C GLN A 155 -2.68 -1.69 -6.43
N PRO A 156 -1.66 -1.20 -7.15
CA PRO A 156 -0.79 -2.05 -7.97
C PRO A 156 0.04 -2.99 -7.09
N PHE A 157 0.58 -4.06 -7.70
CA PHE A 157 1.38 -5.13 -7.07
C PHE A 157 0.62 -6.14 -6.21
N SER A 158 1.24 -7.29 -5.94
CA SER A 158 0.65 -8.35 -5.09
C SER A 158 0.15 -7.82 -3.75
N SER A 159 -0.80 -8.53 -3.13
CA SER A 159 -1.22 -8.27 -1.74
C SER A 159 -0.08 -8.48 -0.73
N THR A 160 0.96 -9.22 -1.11
CA THR A 160 2.19 -9.42 -0.33
C THR A 160 3.27 -8.37 -0.62
N SER A 161 3.02 -7.44 -1.53
CA SER A 161 3.93 -6.31 -1.80
C SER A 161 4.03 -5.41 -0.58
N ILE A 162 5.20 -4.80 -0.37
CA ILE A 162 5.41 -3.74 0.63
C ILE A 162 4.39 -2.59 0.53
N TRP A 163 3.80 -2.39 -0.65
CA TRP A 163 2.81 -1.34 -0.88
C TRP A 163 1.42 -1.74 -0.39
N ASN A 164 1.11 -3.04 -0.30
CA ASN A 164 -0.22 -3.54 0.06
C ASN A 164 -0.22 -4.39 1.33
N HIS A 165 0.95 -4.61 1.93
CA HIS A 165 1.12 -5.42 3.13
C HIS A 165 1.42 -4.51 4.34
N PRO A 166 0.63 -4.59 5.43
CA PRO A 166 0.91 -3.86 6.65
C PRO A 166 2.25 -4.24 7.28
N ILE A 167 2.80 -3.35 8.12
CA ILE A 167 3.90 -3.72 9.00
C ILE A 167 3.39 -4.76 10.01
N GLY A 168 4.09 -5.90 10.12
CA GLY A 168 3.67 -7.00 10.99
C GLY A 168 3.81 -6.69 12.48
N ASP A 169 3.02 -7.39 13.31
CA ASP A 169 2.92 -7.20 14.76
C ASP A 169 4.23 -7.42 15.54
N SER A 170 5.22 -8.04 14.92
CA SER A 170 6.56 -8.25 15.51
C SER A 170 7.55 -7.13 15.20
N ALA A 171 7.10 -6.05 14.55
CA ALA A 171 7.96 -4.91 14.24
C ALA A 171 8.41 -4.17 15.51
N VAL A 172 9.68 -3.82 15.54
CA VAL A 172 10.27 -3.01 16.62
C VAL A 172 10.28 -1.55 16.16
N TYR A 173 9.54 -0.71 16.87
CA TYR A 173 9.42 0.71 16.57
C TYR A 173 10.55 1.50 17.22
N VAL A 174 11.09 2.46 16.48
CA VAL A 174 12.05 3.44 16.96
C VAL A 174 11.61 4.85 16.56
N PRO A 175 11.84 5.88 17.38
CA PRO A 175 11.48 7.24 17.01
C PRO A 175 12.18 7.69 15.72
N ALA A 176 11.39 8.15 14.74
CA ALA A 176 11.91 8.65 13.46
C ALA A 176 12.55 10.06 13.58
N GLY A 177 12.27 10.80 14.66
CA GLY A 177 12.83 12.16 14.84
C GLY A 177 12.30 13.21 13.86
N LEU A 178 11.21 12.93 13.15
CA LEU A 178 10.58 13.87 12.23
C LEU A 178 9.83 14.97 13.00
N HIS A 179 10.03 16.22 12.63
CA HIS A 179 9.35 17.37 13.24
C HIS A 179 8.26 17.92 12.33
N ALA A 180 7.12 18.27 12.92
CA ALA A 180 5.97 18.80 12.19
C ALA A 180 6.33 20.09 11.42
N GLY A 181 5.84 20.20 10.18
CA GLY A 181 5.91 21.43 9.38
C GLY A 181 7.27 21.76 8.76
N ILE A 182 8.30 20.91 8.93
CA ILE A 182 9.64 21.13 8.36
C ILE A 182 10.05 19.94 7.53
N GLY A 183 10.45 20.20 6.27
CA GLY A 183 11.16 19.22 5.45
C GLY A 183 10.34 17.98 5.11
N VAL A 184 9.03 18.14 4.86
CA VAL A 184 8.17 17.10 4.28
C VAL A 184 7.51 17.67 3.04
N GLY A 185 7.39 16.89 1.99
CA GLY A 185 6.56 17.23 0.84
C GLY A 185 6.31 16.04 -0.08
N TYR A 186 6.18 16.34 -1.37
CA TYR A 186 5.72 15.36 -2.35
C TYR A 186 6.30 15.59 -3.75
N ASP A 187 6.55 14.49 -4.42
CA ASP A 187 6.70 14.40 -5.87
C ASP A 187 5.37 14.17 -6.57
N THR A 188 5.35 14.54 -7.86
CA THR A 188 4.22 14.25 -8.73
C THR A 188 4.58 13.04 -9.55
N ASP A 189 3.94 11.92 -9.25
CA ASP A 189 4.07 10.71 -10.05
C ASP A 189 2.96 10.61 -11.10
N HIS A 190 3.27 9.89 -12.17
CA HIS A 190 2.38 9.63 -13.28
C HIS A 190 2.17 8.13 -13.41
N PHE A 191 0.91 7.68 -13.42
CA PHE A 191 0.58 6.31 -13.78
C PHE A 191 -0.43 6.30 -14.93
N CYS A 192 0.06 5.95 -16.11
CA CYS A 192 -0.75 5.87 -17.32
C CYS A 192 -1.11 4.41 -17.57
N TYR A 193 -2.41 4.10 -17.57
CA TYR A 193 -2.91 2.74 -17.73
C TYR A 193 -3.88 2.58 -18.91
N ASP A 194 -4.11 3.67 -19.64
CA ASP A 194 -4.95 3.76 -20.82
C ASP A 194 -4.47 4.87 -21.76
N GLY A 195 -5.11 4.98 -22.92
CA GLY A 195 -4.87 6.06 -23.87
C GLY A 195 -4.42 5.56 -25.24
N GLN A 196 -3.75 6.43 -25.98
CA GLN A 196 -3.28 6.15 -27.33
C GLN A 196 -1.85 5.64 -27.30
N LYS A 197 -1.51 4.81 -28.29
CA LYS A 197 -0.16 4.29 -28.47
C LYS A 197 0.79 5.45 -28.83
N GLN A 198 1.81 5.65 -28.01
CA GLN A 198 2.82 6.69 -28.19
C GLN A 198 4.23 6.08 -28.14
N LEU A 199 5.20 6.80 -28.68
CA LEU A 199 6.62 6.46 -28.59
C LEU A 199 7.17 6.94 -27.25
N LEU A 200 7.99 6.10 -26.59
CA LEU A 200 8.79 6.47 -25.44
C LEU A 200 10.27 6.56 -25.84
N PHE A 201 10.91 7.67 -25.47
CA PHE A 201 12.35 7.87 -25.64
C PHE A 201 13.03 8.12 -24.30
N SER A 202 14.29 7.73 -24.19
CA SER A 202 15.18 8.12 -23.08
C SER A 202 16.26 9.12 -23.53
N ASN A 203 16.82 9.86 -22.57
CA ASN A 203 17.81 10.91 -22.84
C ASN A 203 18.94 11.05 -21.81
N GLU A 204 18.92 10.31 -20.71
CA GLU A 204 19.88 10.41 -19.61
C GLU A 204 20.02 11.82 -19.00
N GLU A 205 18.95 12.62 -19.04
CA GLU A 205 18.93 13.97 -18.51
C GLU A 205 18.07 14.08 -17.23
N TRP A 206 18.55 14.87 -16.27
CA TRP A 206 17.76 15.42 -15.18
C TRP A 206 17.90 16.94 -15.18
N PRO A 207 16.81 17.72 -15.12
CA PRO A 207 15.41 17.29 -14.98
C PRO A 207 14.79 16.72 -16.27
N GLY A 208 13.52 16.31 -16.20
CA GLY A 208 12.78 15.80 -17.37
C GLY A 208 12.64 16.87 -18.45
N VAL A 209 13.12 16.54 -19.66
CA VAL A 209 13.10 17.39 -20.85
C VAL A 209 12.45 16.67 -22.04
N CYS A 210 11.84 17.42 -22.95
CA CYS A 210 11.13 16.92 -24.13
C CYS A 210 12.06 16.73 -25.33
N LYS A 211 13.13 15.99 -25.11
CA LYS A 211 14.18 15.70 -26.09
C LYS A 211 14.73 14.31 -25.82
N GLY A 212 15.08 13.56 -26.85
CA GLY A 212 15.65 12.22 -26.75
C GLY A 212 15.52 11.51 -28.08
N ASP A 213 16.44 10.60 -28.35
CA ASP A 213 16.50 9.82 -29.59
C ASP A 213 16.66 8.32 -29.35
N HIS A 214 16.96 7.90 -28.11
CA HIS A 214 17.00 6.49 -27.73
C HIS A 214 15.58 5.95 -27.56
N PHE A 215 15.12 5.16 -28.54
CA PHE A 215 13.81 4.53 -28.48
C PHE A 215 13.80 3.39 -27.45
N GLU A 216 12.86 3.48 -26.50
CA GLU A 216 12.68 2.46 -25.47
C GLU A 216 11.62 1.45 -25.89
N CYS A 217 10.37 1.90 -25.99
CA CYS A 217 9.23 1.05 -26.30
C CYS A 217 8.01 1.88 -26.73
N HIS A 218 6.91 1.19 -26.99
CA HIS A 218 5.60 1.83 -27.14
C HIS A 218 4.85 1.81 -25.81
N VAL A 219 4.19 2.93 -25.50
CA VAL A 219 3.44 3.12 -24.26
C VAL A 219 2.03 3.66 -24.55
N TRP A 220 1.16 3.57 -23.55
CA TRP A 220 -0.22 4.05 -23.65
C TRP A 220 -0.42 5.22 -22.71
N ILE A 221 -0.81 6.35 -23.28
CA ILE A 221 -1.04 7.61 -22.58
C ILE A 221 -2.11 8.42 -23.31
N PRO A 222 -3.04 9.10 -22.63
CA PRO A 222 -4.03 9.92 -23.30
C PRO A 222 -3.37 11.06 -24.09
N ASP A 223 -3.84 11.37 -25.31
CA ASP A 223 -3.18 12.36 -26.18
C ASP A 223 -3.08 13.75 -25.55
N TRP A 224 -4.10 14.14 -24.80
CA TRP A 224 -4.18 15.42 -24.10
C TRP A 224 -3.27 15.51 -22.87
N TYR A 225 -2.70 14.39 -22.39
CA TYR A 225 -1.92 14.39 -21.16
C TYR A 225 -0.53 14.97 -21.40
N ILE A 226 -0.28 16.13 -20.81
CA ILE A 226 1.00 16.86 -20.86
C ILE A 226 1.74 16.65 -19.54
N ILE A 227 3.03 16.33 -19.65
CA ILE A 227 3.96 16.31 -18.51
C ILE A 227 4.95 17.44 -18.75
N PRO A 228 4.77 18.61 -18.10
CA PRO A 228 5.62 19.76 -18.37
C PRO A 228 7.06 19.50 -17.93
N GLU A 229 8.02 20.11 -18.61
CA GLU A 229 9.41 20.17 -18.14
C GLU A 229 9.45 20.87 -16.78
N ARG A 230 9.94 20.17 -15.76
CA ARG A 230 10.02 20.67 -14.39
C ARG A 230 11.28 20.17 -13.73
N LYS A 231 11.88 21.01 -12.88
CA LYS A 231 12.98 20.64 -11.96
C LYS A 231 12.51 19.74 -10.81
N LYS A 232 11.88 18.61 -11.14
CA LYS A 232 11.30 17.64 -10.20
C LYS A 232 11.48 16.21 -10.70
N ASN A 233 11.38 15.27 -9.77
CA ASN A 233 11.30 13.85 -10.08
C ASN A 233 9.86 13.55 -10.52
N ASN A 234 9.57 13.73 -11.80
CA ASN A 234 8.30 13.30 -12.40
C ASN A 234 8.39 11.80 -12.70
N ALA A 235 8.34 10.92 -11.70
CA ALA A 235 8.38 9.49 -11.97
C ALA A 235 7.14 9.07 -12.76
N ILE A 236 7.31 8.12 -13.69
CA ILE A 236 6.22 7.63 -14.53
C ILE A 236 6.21 6.11 -14.58
N GLY A 237 5.02 5.54 -14.58
CA GLY A 237 4.75 4.15 -14.92
C GLY A 237 3.70 4.07 -16.05
N PHE A 238 3.88 3.10 -16.94
CA PHE A 238 2.95 2.77 -18.01
C PHE A 238 2.49 1.32 -17.86
N LEU A 239 1.20 1.07 -17.69
CA LEU A 239 0.65 -0.27 -17.88
C LEU A 239 0.63 -0.55 -19.38
N LEU A 240 1.35 -1.58 -19.81
CA LEU A 240 1.46 -1.97 -21.20
C LEU A 240 0.19 -2.69 -21.68
N SER A 241 0.07 -2.88 -22.99
CA SER A 241 -1.14 -3.43 -23.62
C SER A 241 -1.50 -4.86 -23.21
N ASP A 242 -0.59 -5.60 -22.59
CA ASP A 242 -0.88 -6.92 -22.01
C ASP A 242 -1.71 -6.82 -20.71
N GLY A 243 -1.88 -5.61 -20.17
CA GLY A 243 -2.63 -5.35 -18.94
C GLY A 243 -1.96 -5.87 -17.68
N HIS A 244 -0.68 -6.28 -17.77
CA HIS A 244 0.10 -6.88 -16.69
C HIS A 244 1.43 -6.17 -16.48
N SER A 245 2.17 -5.91 -17.55
CA SER A 245 3.51 -5.34 -17.49
C SER A 245 3.45 -3.84 -17.23
N ILE A 246 4.27 -3.35 -16.30
CA ILE A 246 4.46 -1.93 -16.02
C ILE A 246 5.88 -1.54 -16.42
N TYR A 247 6.01 -0.63 -17.37
CA TYR A 247 7.27 0.02 -17.68
C TYR A 247 7.43 1.29 -16.83
N GLN A 248 8.54 1.45 -16.11
CA GLN A 248 8.77 2.62 -15.25
C GLN A 248 10.02 3.42 -15.64
N GLY A 249 10.01 4.73 -15.36
CA GLY A 249 11.16 5.62 -15.62
C GLY A 249 11.07 6.97 -14.91
N ASN A 250 12.16 7.73 -14.96
CA ASN A 250 12.27 9.07 -14.35
C ASN A 250 13.51 9.82 -14.84
N PRO A 251 13.50 11.17 -14.78
CA PRO A 251 12.31 12.03 -14.71
C PRO A 251 11.58 12.03 -16.07
N SER A 252 10.27 12.23 -16.07
CA SER A 252 9.46 12.23 -17.31
C SER A 252 9.06 13.61 -17.79
N ALA A 253 8.87 13.73 -19.11
CA ALA A 253 8.34 14.91 -19.79
C ALA A 253 7.58 14.57 -21.07
N ARG A 254 6.57 15.39 -21.39
CA ARG A 254 5.79 15.41 -22.63
C ARG A 254 5.19 16.79 -22.81
N CYS A 255 5.78 17.59 -23.69
CA CYS A 255 5.49 19.03 -23.80
C CYS A 255 4.30 19.35 -24.70
N THR A 256 3.94 18.42 -25.58
CA THR A 256 2.95 18.65 -26.63
C THR A 256 2.01 17.45 -26.70
N GLU A 257 0.72 17.73 -26.80
CA GLU A 257 -0.31 16.71 -26.96
C GLU A 257 -0.05 15.83 -28.19
N GLY A 258 -0.32 14.53 -28.05
CA GLY A 258 -0.14 13.55 -29.13
C GLY A 258 1.31 13.34 -29.58
N LYS A 259 2.30 13.97 -28.93
CA LYS A 259 3.74 13.75 -29.21
C LYS A 259 4.34 12.66 -28.31
N PRO A 260 5.55 12.17 -28.64
CA PRO A 260 6.25 11.19 -27.82
C PRO A 260 6.41 11.62 -26.37
N VAL A 261 6.60 10.62 -25.51
CA VAL A 261 6.98 10.79 -24.11
C VAL A 261 8.49 10.63 -23.98
N TYR A 262 9.09 11.35 -23.05
CA TYR A 262 10.52 11.31 -22.75
C TYR A 262 10.73 10.95 -21.29
N ILE A 263 11.75 10.15 -21.01
CA ILE A 263 12.28 9.89 -19.67
C ILE A 263 13.79 10.16 -19.63
N GLY A 264 14.32 10.49 -18.45
CA GLY A 264 15.77 10.49 -18.23
C GLY A 264 16.32 9.08 -18.38
N TRP A 265 15.94 8.22 -17.43
CA TRP A 265 16.38 6.85 -17.38
C TRP A 265 15.19 5.88 -17.18
N PRO A 266 15.24 4.70 -17.81
CA PRO A 266 14.47 3.55 -17.34
C PRO A 266 14.92 3.10 -15.94
N VAL A 267 14.13 2.21 -15.33
CA VAL A 267 14.61 1.48 -14.14
C VAL A 267 15.91 0.74 -14.50
N PRO A 268 16.97 0.85 -13.68
CA PRO A 268 18.19 0.07 -13.89
C PRO A 268 17.91 -1.43 -13.85
N GLY A 269 18.44 -2.17 -14.83
CA GLY A 269 18.17 -3.60 -14.97
C GLY A 269 16.94 -3.84 -15.86
N ASP A 270 15.91 -4.46 -15.31
CA ASP A 270 14.65 -4.70 -16.02
C ASP A 270 13.68 -3.53 -15.77
N PRO A 271 13.35 -2.72 -16.80
CA PRO A 271 12.37 -1.65 -16.66
C PRO A 271 10.93 -2.14 -16.56
N ILE A 272 10.69 -3.43 -16.79
CA ILE A 272 9.38 -4.05 -16.77
C ILE A 272 9.19 -4.82 -15.46
N GLU A 273 8.10 -4.53 -14.77
CA GLU A 273 7.64 -5.26 -13.59
C GLU A 273 6.17 -5.68 -13.78
N ASP A 274 5.75 -6.78 -13.15
CA ASP A 274 4.36 -7.22 -13.22
C ASP A 274 3.49 -6.43 -12.21
N ILE A 275 2.29 -6.01 -12.60
CA ILE A 275 1.30 -5.33 -11.73
C ILE A 275 0.75 -6.24 -10.60
N TYR A 276 1.12 -7.51 -10.57
CA TYR A 276 0.93 -8.48 -9.51
C TYR A 276 2.27 -8.89 -8.86
N GLY A 277 3.38 -8.29 -9.26
CA GLY A 277 4.72 -8.52 -8.72
C GLY A 277 4.96 -7.90 -7.35
N THR A 278 6.22 -7.69 -7.00
CA THR A 278 6.59 -7.10 -5.70
C THR A 278 6.49 -5.58 -5.72
N GLY A 279 6.77 -4.96 -6.88
CA GLY A 279 6.77 -3.51 -7.02
C GLY A 279 7.83 -2.81 -6.19
N ILE A 280 8.85 -3.51 -5.68
CA ILE A 280 9.87 -2.90 -4.83
C ILE A 280 10.66 -1.87 -5.64
N THR A 281 11.11 -2.24 -6.83
CA THR A 281 11.92 -1.39 -7.68
C THR A 281 11.08 -0.54 -8.62
N GLY A 282 11.65 0.58 -9.05
CA GLY A 282 11.10 1.36 -10.15
C GLY A 282 11.84 2.66 -10.39
N GLY A 283 11.17 3.56 -11.09
CA GLY A 283 11.78 4.77 -11.61
C GLY A 283 12.07 5.84 -10.56
N HIS A 284 11.72 5.69 -9.28
CA HIS A 284 11.69 6.86 -8.40
C HIS A 284 13.06 7.33 -7.90
N GLY A 285 13.71 8.15 -8.75
CA GLY A 285 14.87 8.97 -8.44
C GLY A 285 15.99 8.22 -7.70
N GLY A 286 16.55 8.90 -6.70
CA GLY A 286 17.64 8.40 -5.86
C GLY A 286 17.37 7.08 -5.17
N SER A 287 16.11 6.73 -4.89
CA SER A 287 15.74 5.49 -4.17
C SER A 287 15.68 4.25 -5.05
N GLY A 288 15.39 4.46 -6.33
CA GLY A 288 15.03 3.38 -7.23
C GLY A 288 13.84 2.55 -6.76
N LEU A 289 12.99 3.09 -5.87
CA LEU A 289 11.70 2.51 -5.50
C LEU A 289 10.67 2.71 -6.62
N SER A 290 9.54 2.02 -6.52
CA SER A 290 8.47 2.17 -7.50
C SER A 290 7.98 3.62 -7.65
N GLY A 291 7.85 4.04 -8.91
CA GLY A 291 7.18 5.29 -9.29
C GLY A 291 5.65 5.22 -9.23
N VAL A 292 5.09 4.02 -9.04
CA VAL A 292 3.65 3.78 -8.97
C VAL A 292 3.24 3.34 -7.56
N GLY A 293 4.08 2.57 -6.87
CA GLY A 293 3.86 2.16 -5.49
C GLY A 293 3.77 3.35 -4.54
N GLY A 294 2.76 3.34 -3.67
CA GLY A 294 2.57 4.32 -2.61
C GLY A 294 2.21 5.75 -3.00
N THR A 295 2.02 6.04 -4.28
CA THR A 295 1.45 7.31 -4.75
C THR A 295 -0.01 7.45 -4.34
N ILE A 296 -0.47 8.60 -3.88
CA ILE A 296 -1.92 8.82 -3.67
C ILE A 296 -2.57 9.15 -5.01
N ARG A 297 -3.65 8.45 -5.38
CA ARG A 297 -4.42 8.73 -6.60
C ARG A 297 -5.51 9.76 -6.34
N LEU A 298 -5.85 10.54 -7.36
CA LEU A 298 -6.91 11.57 -7.28
C LEU A 298 -8.23 10.98 -6.74
N ASN A 299 -8.61 9.81 -7.24
CA ASN A 299 -9.86 9.15 -6.89
C ASN A 299 -9.89 8.68 -5.44
N GLU A 300 -8.73 8.45 -4.82
CA GLU A 300 -8.63 8.05 -3.40
C GLU A 300 -8.81 9.24 -2.46
N ILE A 301 -8.51 10.46 -2.93
CA ILE A 301 -8.71 11.69 -2.15
C ILE A 301 -10.17 12.15 -2.22
N THR A 302 -10.86 11.86 -3.33
CA THR A 302 -12.26 12.26 -3.54
C THR A 302 -13.27 11.18 -3.14
N SER A 303 -12.82 9.98 -2.79
CA SER A 303 -13.67 8.87 -2.35
C SER A 303 -13.91 8.87 -0.83
N GLU A 304 -15.00 8.25 -0.39
CA GLU A 304 -15.23 7.93 1.02
C GLU A 304 -14.54 6.63 1.47
N GLU A 305 -14.06 5.83 0.52
CA GLU A 305 -13.31 4.60 0.79
C GLU A 305 -11.92 4.91 1.38
N PRO A 306 -11.42 4.10 2.32
CA PRO A 306 -10.10 4.31 2.87
C PRO A 306 -9.00 4.02 1.86
N ILE A 307 -7.88 4.74 1.96
CA ILE A 307 -6.64 4.35 1.29
C ILE A 307 -6.15 3.04 1.93
N ARG A 308 -5.91 2.03 1.09
CA ARG A 308 -5.56 0.66 1.54
C ARG A 308 -4.14 0.22 1.14
N HIS A 309 -3.29 1.17 0.80
CA HIS A 309 -1.89 0.93 0.46
C HIS A 309 -0.97 1.78 1.35
N ALA A 310 0.28 1.35 1.51
CA ALA A 310 1.33 2.15 2.13
C ALA A 310 1.56 3.42 1.33
N LEU A 311 1.75 4.57 1.96
CA LEU A 311 2.01 5.83 1.25
C LEU A 311 3.51 6.04 1.09
N LYS A 312 3.91 6.73 0.04
CA LYS A 312 5.26 7.26 -0.09
C LYS A 312 5.29 8.72 0.37
N ILE A 313 6.33 9.13 1.07
CA ILE A 313 6.53 10.51 1.50
C ILE A 313 7.93 10.99 1.14
N ASP A 314 8.06 12.28 0.80
CA ASP A 314 9.37 12.90 0.64
C ASP A 314 9.76 13.69 1.89
N ILE A 315 10.98 13.48 2.36
CA ILE A 315 11.55 14.24 3.48
C ILE A 315 12.87 14.92 3.10
N GLU A 316 13.19 16.02 3.79
CA GLU A 316 14.46 16.74 3.63
C GLU A 316 15.62 15.86 4.12
N ALA A 317 16.33 15.24 3.17
CA ALA A 317 17.40 14.31 3.46
C ALA A 317 18.54 14.89 4.32
N SER A 318 18.95 16.14 4.06
CA SER A 318 20.01 16.80 4.82
C SER A 318 19.73 16.94 6.32
N ARG A 319 18.44 16.87 6.70
CA ARG A 319 17.98 17.00 8.08
C ARG A 319 17.64 15.68 8.73
N TYR A 320 16.97 14.80 7.99
CA TYR A 320 16.31 13.63 8.56
C TYR A 320 16.85 12.30 8.06
N CYS A 321 17.58 12.26 6.95
CA CYS A 321 18.18 11.02 6.48
C CYS A 321 19.61 10.88 7.00
N SER A 322 19.94 9.68 7.48
CA SER A 322 21.28 9.31 7.89
C SER A 322 22.06 8.68 6.74
N ALA A 323 23.35 9.03 6.65
CA ALA A 323 24.32 8.46 5.74
C ALA A 323 24.74 7.03 6.13
N GLU A 324 24.33 6.54 7.31
CA GLU A 324 24.64 5.19 7.77
C GLU A 324 24.27 4.13 6.73
N THR A 325 25.08 3.07 6.68
CA THR A 325 24.91 1.96 5.72
C THR A 325 24.82 2.39 4.24
N GLY A 326 25.35 3.56 3.90
CA GLY A 326 25.33 4.10 2.54
C GLY A 326 24.12 4.97 2.21
N GLY A 327 23.30 5.34 3.21
CA GLY A 327 22.17 6.24 3.06
C GLY A 327 20.86 5.59 2.61
N TYR A 328 20.80 4.26 2.55
CA TYR A 328 19.58 3.55 2.15
C TYR A 328 19.47 2.20 2.87
N ARG A 329 18.22 1.72 2.97
CA ARG A 329 17.90 0.37 3.41
C ARG A 329 16.76 -0.19 2.59
N TRP A 330 16.64 -1.52 2.60
CA TRP A 330 15.49 -2.18 2.01
C TRP A 330 14.18 -1.56 2.53
N PRO A 331 13.20 -1.29 1.64
CA PRO A 331 13.15 -1.68 0.22
C PRO A 331 13.91 -0.81 -0.79
N ALA A 332 14.46 0.34 -0.41
CA ALA A 332 15.33 1.08 -1.33
C ALA A 332 16.62 0.28 -1.57
N TRP A 333 17.17 0.36 -2.77
CA TRP A 333 18.39 -0.37 -3.15
C TRP A 333 19.57 0.55 -3.45
N ARG A 334 19.34 1.87 -3.45
CA ARG A 334 20.37 2.90 -3.56
C ARG A 334 19.93 4.18 -2.86
N ALA A 335 20.88 5.08 -2.68
CA ALA A 335 20.68 6.46 -2.26
C ALA A 335 21.06 7.43 -3.39
N ASP A 336 20.70 8.70 -3.22
CA ASP A 336 21.21 9.77 -4.07
C ASP A 336 22.74 9.85 -4.03
N SER A 337 23.35 10.29 -5.13
CA SER A 337 24.82 10.43 -5.23
C SER A 337 25.39 11.43 -4.22
N TYR A 338 24.59 12.42 -3.81
CA TYR A 338 24.98 13.41 -2.81
C TYR A 338 24.84 12.91 -1.37
N ALA A 339 24.27 11.73 -1.12
CA ALA A 339 23.99 11.25 0.24
C ALA A 339 25.26 11.18 1.10
N LEU A 340 26.38 10.78 0.49
CA LEU A 340 27.68 10.61 1.16
C LEU A 340 28.71 11.69 0.78
N ASP A 341 28.31 12.71 0.02
CA ASP A 341 29.23 13.77 -0.43
C ASP A 341 29.34 14.85 0.65
N PRO A 342 30.43 14.91 1.45
CA PRO A 342 30.53 15.83 2.58
C PRO A 342 30.52 17.32 2.15
N ASP A 343 30.83 17.62 0.88
CA ASP A 343 30.84 18.99 0.36
C ASP A 343 29.44 19.43 -0.12
N SER A 344 28.50 18.50 -0.26
CA SER A 344 27.13 18.80 -0.64
C SER A 344 26.34 19.35 0.54
N ARG A 345 25.64 20.49 0.34
CA ARG A 345 24.65 20.98 1.33
C ARG A 345 23.42 20.07 1.49
N TYR A 346 23.32 19.05 0.64
CA TYR A 346 22.25 18.06 0.65
C TYR A 346 22.71 16.71 1.21
N HIS A 347 23.96 16.60 1.67
CA HIS A 347 24.47 15.36 2.24
C HIS A 347 23.64 14.93 3.44
N TYR A 348 23.50 13.62 3.59
CA TYR A 348 22.71 13.06 4.67
C TYR A 348 23.46 13.33 5.97
N ASP A 349 22.75 13.60 7.06
CA ASP A 349 23.35 14.11 8.31
C ASP A 349 23.97 15.53 8.23
N TYR A 350 23.71 16.34 7.19
CA TYR A 350 24.22 17.73 7.11
C TYR A 350 23.96 18.56 8.36
N TYR A 351 22.76 18.44 8.94
CA TYR A 351 22.41 19.13 10.18
C TYR A 351 22.80 18.38 11.46
N GLY A 352 23.36 17.17 11.37
CA GLY A 352 23.75 16.33 12.51
C GLY A 352 22.56 15.85 13.36
N THR A 353 21.34 15.94 12.85
CA THR A 353 20.10 15.65 13.58
C THR A 353 19.42 14.35 13.15
N ALA A 354 19.94 13.65 12.14
CA ALA A 354 19.25 12.50 11.60
C ALA A 354 19.31 11.31 12.56
N SER A 355 18.23 10.53 12.57
CA SER A 355 18.21 9.24 13.25
C SER A 355 18.92 8.22 12.36
N PRO A 356 19.83 7.36 12.90
CA PRO A 356 20.40 6.23 12.17
C PRO A 356 19.36 5.30 11.53
N SER A 357 18.12 5.31 12.05
CA SER A 357 17.04 4.47 11.56
C SER A 357 16.27 5.07 10.40
N VAL A 358 16.46 6.36 10.10
CA VAL A 358 15.81 7.07 9.01
C VAL A 358 16.81 7.30 7.89
N MET A 359 16.59 6.60 6.80
CA MET A 359 17.32 6.67 5.56
C MET A 359 16.34 6.37 4.42
N MET A 360 16.79 6.49 3.17
CA MET A 360 15.94 6.18 2.03
C MET A 360 15.44 4.72 2.10
N GLY A 361 14.16 4.51 1.82
CA GLY A 361 13.50 3.21 1.99
C GLY A 361 13.12 2.87 3.43
N SER A 362 13.25 3.78 4.40
CA SER A 362 12.77 3.47 5.75
C SER A 362 11.25 3.28 5.78
N LEU A 363 10.82 2.24 6.50
CA LEU A 363 9.42 1.99 6.82
C LEU A 363 9.05 2.82 8.05
N LEU A 364 8.05 3.65 7.90
CA LEU A 364 7.46 4.45 8.96
C LEU A 364 6.06 3.95 9.23
N ALA A 365 5.64 4.05 10.48
CA ALA A 365 4.25 3.85 10.87
C ALA A 365 3.96 4.71 12.08
N LEU A 366 2.67 4.95 12.31
CA LEU A 366 2.22 5.48 13.59
C LEU A 366 2.42 4.39 14.64
N HIS A 367 2.90 4.79 15.82
CA HIS A 367 3.02 3.87 16.93
C HIS A 367 1.62 3.30 17.28
N PRO A 368 1.46 2.01 17.63
CA PRO A 368 0.16 1.40 17.89
C PRO A 368 -0.67 2.10 19.00
N GLU A 369 0.01 2.82 19.89
CA GLU A 369 -0.63 3.61 20.97
C GLU A 369 -1.18 4.96 20.49
N VAL A 370 -0.88 5.38 19.26
CA VAL A 370 -1.42 6.62 18.71
C VAL A 370 -2.91 6.45 18.44
N LYS A 371 -3.71 7.21 19.18
CA LYS A 371 -5.15 7.27 18.97
C LYS A 371 -5.47 8.28 17.88
N ILE A 372 -5.76 7.79 16.68
CA ILE A 372 -6.01 8.61 15.49
C ILE A 372 -7.11 9.66 15.73
N ASP A 373 -8.19 9.27 16.42
CA ASP A 373 -9.31 10.17 16.72
C ASP A 373 -8.94 11.32 17.67
N GLU A 374 -7.87 11.15 18.45
CA GLU A 374 -7.34 12.18 19.36
C GLU A 374 -6.30 13.09 18.69
N LEU A 375 -5.84 12.78 17.47
CA LEU A 375 -4.86 13.60 16.75
C LEU A 375 -5.41 14.94 16.28
N GLY A 376 -6.74 15.14 16.33
CA GLY A 376 -7.36 16.41 15.95
C GLY A 376 -7.06 16.81 14.49
N LEU A 377 -6.84 15.84 13.60
CA LEU A 377 -6.51 16.09 12.20
C LEU A 377 -7.62 16.89 11.54
N GLN A 378 -7.29 18.11 11.13
CA GLN A 378 -8.16 19.00 10.35
C GLN A 378 -7.56 19.11 8.96
N THR A 379 -8.26 18.62 7.93
CA THR A 379 -7.82 18.82 6.55
C THR A 379 -8.37 20.15 6.02
N TYR A 380 -7.51 20.96 5.40
CA TYR A 380 -7.97 22.13 4.64
C TYR A 380 -8.85 21.72 3.44
N ALA A 381 -8.70 20.48 2.94
CA ALA A 381 -9.53 19.89 1.89
C ALA A 381 -11.02 19.67 2.28
N ALA A 382 -11.41 20.03 3.52
CA ALA A 382 -12.79 20.07 3.98
C ALA A 382 -13.36 21.50 4.17
N TYR A 383 -12.61 22.56 3.82
CA TYR A 383 -13.15 23.92 3.76
C TYR A 383 -13.95 24.10 2.46
N LYS A 384 -15.22 24.49 2.62
CA LYS A 384 -16.12 24.91 1.54
C LYS A 384 -15.60 26.13 0.78
#